data_AF-A0A2N5M7W0-F1
#
_entry.id   AF-A0A2N5M7W0-F1
#
_cell.length_a   1.000
_cell.length_b   1.000
_cell.length_c   1.000
_cell.angle_alpha   90.00
_cell.angle_beta   90.00
_cell.angle_gamma   90.00
#
_symmetry.space_group_name_H-M   'P 1'
#
loop_
_entity.id
_entity.type
_entity.pdbx_description
1 polymer ?
#
loop_
_entity_poly.entity_id
_entity_poly.type
_entity_poly.pdbx_seq_one_letter_code
_entity_poly.pdbx_strand_id
1 'polypeptide(L)'
;MNGNFFANYSSYIVIPEEQHESCKKEYDPAEYATYYILTLSLYDSLLLNWSEANKYEIEVERCIENVLEEFNTVQNDHYHLQLLELNKDKTYFVLALSCKNKIDSSDAQERIAYIIEKMLTNPFYIGQSWYKFTGDRGRIERKLFCFSFKEYTS
;
A
#
# COMPACT_ATOMS: atom_id res chain seq x y z
N MET A 1 -3.97 -49.09 21.10
CA MET A 1 -5.02 -48.22 20.54
C MET A 1 -5.19 -48.59 19.08
N ASN A 2 -6.20 -49.39 18.75
CA ASN A 2 -6.57 -49.71 17.36
C ASN A 2 -7.84 -48.95 17.04
N GLY A 3 -7.68 -47.87 16.31
CA GLY A 3 -8.75 -46.97 15.90
C GLY A 3 -8.09 -45.74 15.30
N ASN A 4 -8.35 -45.48 14.02
CA ASN A 4 -7.71 -44.41 13.28
C ASN A 4 -8.08 -43.08 13.96
N PHE A 5 -7.16 -42.51 14.75
CA PHE A 5 -7.42 -41.39 15.67
C PHE A 5 -8.01 -40.16 14.96
N PHE A 6 -7.73 -40.02 13.68
CA PHE A 6 -8.22 -38.95 12.81
C PHE A 6 -9.40 -39.37 11.92
N ALA A 7 -10.13 -40.46 12.21
CA ALA A 7 -11.24 -40.92 11.37
C ALA A 7 -12.32 -39.84 11.11
N ASN A 8 -12.45 -38.87 12.00
CA ASN A 8 -13.45 -37.80 11.90
C ASN A 8 -12.84 -36.45 11.48
N TYR A 9 -11.62 -36.40 10.94
CA TYR A 9 -10.94 -35.13 10.62
C TYR A 9 -11.72 -34.24 9.66
N SER A 10 -12.54 -34.83 8.78
CA SER A 10 -13.37 -34.10 7.82
C SER A 10 -14.37 -33.16 8.48
N SER A 11 -14.85 -33.44 9.70
CA SER A 11 -15.75 -32.52 10.43
C SER A 11 -15.02 -31.33 11.06
N TYR A 12 -13.69 -31.30 10.99
CA TYR A 12 -12.82 -30.22 11.48
C TYR A 12 -12.16 -29.45 10.33
N ILE A 13 -12.44 -29.83 9.07
CA ILE A 13 -12.00 -29.07 7.90
C ILE A 13 -12.89 -27.83 7.81
N VAL A 14 -12.33 -26.69 8.25
CA VAL A 14 -12.86 -25.38 7.88
C VAL A 14 -12.29 -25.07 6.51
N ILE A 15 -13.13 -25.21 5.48
CA ILE A 15 -12.78 -24.72 4.15
C ILE A 15 -12.73 -23.20 4.28
N PRO A 16 -11.58 -22.56 3.99
CA PRO A 16 -11.54 -21.10 3.95
C PRO A 16 -12.62 -20.67 2.98
N GLU A 17 -13.53 -19.79 3.41
CA GLU A 17 -14.42 -19.13 2.47
C GLU A 17 -13.52 -18.62 1.34
N GLU A 18 -13.80 -19.03 0.10
CA GLU A 18 -13.20 -18.39 -1.05
C GLU A 18 -13.35 -16.91 -0.78
N GLN A 19 -12.24 -16.18 -0.70
CA GLN A 19 -12.28 -14.74 -0.51
C GLN A 19 -13.23 -14.25 -1.58
N HIS A 20 -14.45 -13.90 -1.17
CA HIS A 20 -15.50 -13.51 -2.08
C HIS A 20 -14.82 -12.52 -3.01
N GLU A 21 -14.86 -12.80 -4.33
CA GLU A 21 -14.46 -11.82 -5.34
C GLU A 21 -15.01 -10.51 -4.83
N SER A 22 -14.11 -9.67 -4.32
CA SER A 22 -14.47 -8.47 -3.62
C SER A 22 -15.14 -7.67 -4.70
N CYS A 23 -16.48 -7.69 -4.70
CA CYS A 23 -17.29 -7.00 -5.66
C CYS A 23 -16.74 -5.58 -5.61
N LYS A 24 -15.99 -5.18 -6.65
CA LYS A 24 -15.17 -3.97 -6.63
C LYS A 24 -16.15 -2.83 -6.40
N LYS A 25 -16.31 -2.45 -5.14
CA LYS A 25 -17.28 -1.44 -4.76
C LYS A 25 -16.71 -0.16 -5.36
N GLU A 26 -17.48 0.43 -6.26
CA GLU A 26 -17.06 1.66 -6.91
C GLU A 26 -16.81 2.70 -5.82
N TYR A 27 -15.72 3.45 -5.94
CA TYR A 27 -15.33 4.44 -4.95
C TYR A 27 -16.37 5.57 -4.92
N ASP A 28 -17.03 5.73 -3.79
CA ASP A 28 -17.92 6.86 -3.50
C ASP A 28 -17.29 7.74 -2.41
N PRO A 29 -16.82 8.96 -2.74
CA PRO A 29 -16.30 9.90 -1.74
C PRO A 29 -17.29 10.11 -0.58
N ALA A 30 -18.60 10.13 -0.81
CA ALA A 30 -19.57 10.40 0.24
C ALA A 30 -19.55 9.38 1.39
N GLU A 31 -18.97 8.19 1.18
CA GLU A 31 -18.79 7.17 2.22
C GLU A 31 -17.57 7.44 3.15
N TYR A 32 -16.76 8.46 2.87
CA TYR A 32 -15.53 8.76 3.61
C TYR A 32 -15.62 10.08 4.40
N ALA A 33 -15.11 10.06 5.63
CA ALA A 33 -15.23 11.15 6.59
C ALA A 33 -14.09 12.18 6.50
N THR A 34 -12.88 11.74 6.17
CA THR A 34 -11.70 12.61 6.08
C THR A 34 -10.81 12.24 4.90
N TYR A 35 -10.07 13.24 4.42
CA TYR A 35 -9.24 13.13 3.23
C TYR A 35 -7.87 13.74 3.48
N TYR A 36 -6.84 13.12 2.92
CA TYR A 36 -5.46 13.59 3.00
C TYR A 36 -4.81 13.56 1.63
N ILE A 37 -4.02 14.59 1.34
CA ILE A 37 -3.09 14.59 0.22
C ILE A 37 -1.75 14.12 0.75
N LEU A 38 -1.27 12.99 0.23
CA LEU A 38 0.00 12.38 0.58
C LEU A 38 1.00 12.67 -0.54
N THR A 39 2.19 13.14 -0.20
CA THR A 39 3.32 13.22 -1.13
C THR A 39 4.36 12.21 -0.71
N LEU A 40 4.67 11.24 -1.58
CA LEU A 40 5.64 10.19 -1.31
C LEU A 40 6.85 10.36 -2.23
N SER A 41 8.05 10.37 -1.67
CA SER A 41 9.31 10.39 -2.42
C SER A 41 10.19 9.24 -1.97
N LEU A 42 11.12 8.79 -2.81
CA LEU A 42 12.07 7.76 -2.39
C LEU A 42 12.96 8.23 -1.25
N TYR A 43 13.16 7.34 -0.28
CA TYR A 43 14.13 7.53 0.79
C TYR A 43 15.55 7.27 0.26
N ASP A 44 16.46 8.24 0.42
CA ASP A 44 17.88 8.12 0.06
C ASP A 44 18.13 7.55 -1.35
N SER A 45 17.48 8.15 -2.35
CA SER A 45 17.49 7.62 -3.72
C SER A 45 18.76 7.97 -4.50
N LEU A 46 19.34 6.96 -5.16
CA LEU A 46 20.30 7.15 -6.26
C LEU A 46 19.65 7.62 -7.57
N LEU A 47 18.32 7.51 -7.69
CA LEU A 47 17.59 7.93 -8.88
C LEU A 47 17.36 9.44 -8.83
N LEU A 48 17.73 10.13 -9.90
CA LEU A 48 17.43 11.55 -10.09
C LEU A 48 15.98 11.78 -10.55
N ASN A 49 15.36 10.75 -11.15
CA ASN A 49 13.97 10.75 -11.61
C ASN A 49 13.45 9.31 -11.80
N TRP A 50 12.13 9.14 -11.93
CA TRP A 50 11.52 7.82 -12.13
C TRP A 50 11.93 7.14 -13.44
N SER A 51 12.30 7.88 -14.48
CA SER A 51 12.74 7.29 -15.76
C SER A 51 14.00 6.43 -15.60
N GLU A 52 14.82 6.71 -14.59
CA GLU A 52 16.01 5.91 -14.29
C GLU A 52 15.70 4.55 -13.62
N ALA A 53 14.49 4.38 -13.08
CA ALA A 53 14.07 3.13 -12.44
C ALA A 53 14.02 1.94 -13.43
N ASN A 54 13.84 2.23 -14.73
CA ASN A 54 13.90 1.23 -15.80
C ASN A 54 15.27 0.50 -15.86
N LYS A 55 16.36 1.14 -15.41
CA LYS A 55 17.70 0.49 -15.32
C LYS A 55 17.69 -0.70 -14.36
N TYR A 56 16.74 -0.72 -13.43
CA TYR A 56 16.53 -1.78 -12.43
C TYR A 56 15.33 -2.67 -12.78
N GLU A 57 14.79 -2.55 -14.01
CA GLU A 57 13.61 -3.27 -14.48
C GLU A 57 12.33 -2.94 -13.70
N ILE A 58 12.24 -1.71 -13.15
CA ILE A 58 11.09 -1.26 -12.36
C ILE A 58 10.18 -0.38 -13.24
N GLU A 59 9.01 -0.90 -13.60
CA GLU A 59 7.94 -0.14 -14.25
C GLU A 59 7.13 0.65 -13.21
N VAL A 60 7.61 1.83 -12.82
CA VAL A 60 7.09 2.61 -11.67
C VAL A 60 5.57 2.79 -11.69
N GLU A 61 5.02 3.21 -12.83
CA GLU A 61 3.59 3.48 -13.00
C GLU A 61 2.75 2.23 -12.72
N ARG A 62 3.07 1.13 -13.39
CA ARG A 62 2.42 -0.16 -13.21
C ARG A 62 2.58 -0.71 -11.80
N CYS A 63 3.75 -0.49 -11.18
CA CYS A 63 3.99 -0.89 -9.79
C CYS A 63 3.03 -0.17 -8.85
N ILE A 64 2.89 1.15 -9.01
CA ILE A 64 1.98 1.96 -8.19
C ILE A 64 0.54 1.49 -8.41
N GLU A 65 0.09 1.36 -9.66
CA GLU A 65 -1.27 0.90 -9.98
C GLU A 65 -1.61 -0.43 -9.32
N ASN A 66 -0.75 -1.44 -9.47
CA ASN A 66 -0.96 -2.76 -8.85
C ASN A 66 -1.05 -2.68 -7.33
N VAL A 67 -0.16 -1.91 -6.69
CA VAL A 67 -0.15 -1.78 -5.23
C VAL A 67 -1.40 -1.04 -4.73
N LEU A 68 -1.84 0.00 -5.45
CA LEU A 68 -3.07 0.71 -5.10
C LEU A 68 -4.32 -0.15 -5.30
N GLU A 69 -4.38 -0.94 -6.36
CA GLU A 69 -5.48 -1.88 -6.60
C GLU A 69 -5.57 -2.94 -5.49
N GLU A 70 -4.44 -3.55 -5.14
CA GLU A 70 -4.36 -4.52 -4.05
C GLU A 70 -4.74 -3.87 -2.71
N PHE A 71 -4.17 -2.69 -2.41
CA PHE A 71 -4.49 -1.96 -1.19
C PHE A 71 -5.98 -1.66 -1.08
N ASN A 72 -6.58 -1.10 -2.13
CA ASN A 72 -7.99 -0.73 -2.14
C ASN A 72 -8.91 -1.95 -2.07
N THR A 73 -8.47 -3.07 -2.61
CA THR A 73 -9.21 -4.34 -2.51
C THR A 73 -9.21 -4.86 -1.07
N VAL A 74 -8.06 -4.85 -0.41
CA VAL A 74 -7.92 -5.35 0.97
C VAL A 74 -8.49 -4.37 2.00
N GLN A 75 -8.43 -3.06 1.73
CA GLN A 75 -8.83 -1.99 2.64
C GLN A 75 -10.17 -1.33 2.30
N ASN A 76 -10.96 -1.92 1.39
CA ASN A 76 -12.20 -1.36 0.84
C ASN A 76 -13.14 -0.74 1.89
N ASP A 77 -13.18 -1.29 3.11
CA ASP A 77 -14.04 -0.84 4.20
C ASP A 77 -13.42 0.17 5.16
N HIS A 78 -12.17 0.59 4.94
CA HIS A 78 -11.45 1.46 5.86
C HIS A 78 -10.80 2.65 5.16
N TYR A 79 -10.13 2.38 4.04
CA TYR A 79 -9.29 3.35 3.33
C TYR A 79 -9.46 3.20 1.82
N HIS A 80 -9.26 4.31 1.12
CA HIS A 80 -9.09 4.31 -0.32
C HIS A 80 -7.92 5.20 -0.70
N LEU A 81 -7.09 4.71 -1.62
CA LEU A 81 -5.96 5.45 -2.18
C LEU A 81 -6.15 5.66 -3.67
N GLN A 82 -5.91 6.90 -4.12
CA GLN A 82 -5.97 7.27 -5.53
C GLN A 82 -4.70 8.01 -5.93
N LEU A 83 -4.11 7.64 -7.06
CA LEU A 83 -2.98 8.38 -7.65
C LEU A 83 -3.48 9.70 -8.24
N LEU A 84 -2.89 10.81 -7.80
CA LEU A 84 -3.21 12.16 -8.30
C LEU A 84 -2.14 12.70 -9.25
N GLU A 85 -0.86 12.47 -8.94
CA GLU A 85 0.25 12.94 -9.74
C GLU A 85 1.37 11.90 -9.77
N LEU A 86 1.82 11.55 -10.98
CA LEU A 86 3.06 10.84 -11.23
C LEU A 86 3.76 11.51 -12.42
N ASN A 87 4.93 12.11 -12.16
CA ASN A 87 5.73 12.73 -13.20
C ASN A 87 7.07 12.01 -13.34
N LYS A 88 7.36 11.49 -14.54
CA LYS A 88 8.56 10.69 -14.83
C LYS A 88 9.89 11.41 -14.61
N ASP A 89 9.88 12.75 -14.59
CA ASP A 89 11.04 13.61 -14.36
C ASP A 89 11.25 13.94 -12.87
N LYS A 90 10.31 13.56 -12.01
CA LYS A 90 10.39 13.76 -10.56
C LYS A 90 10.72 12.43 -9.86
N THR A 91 11.04 12.52 -8.57
CA THR A 91 11.31 11.37 -7.68
C THR A 91 10.25 11.21 -6.59
N TYR A 92 9.09 11.83 -6.81
CA TYR A 92 7.93 11.74 -5.93
C TYR A 92 6.65 11.52 -6.73
N PHE A 93 5.62 11.06 -6.05
CA PHE A 93 4.25 10.97 -6.54
C PHE A 93 3.27 11.43 -5.45
N VAL A 94 2.05 11.78 -5.86
CA VAL A 94 1.02 12.31 -4.97
C VAL A 94 -0.17 11.38 -4.97
N LEU A 95 -0.65 11.04 -3.77
CA LEU A 95 -1.86 10.24 -3.55
C LEU A 95 -2.92 11.06 -2.82
N ALA A 96 -4.18 10.78 -3.11
CA ALA A 96 -5.28 11.04 -2.17
C ALA A 96 -5.48 9.81 -1.29
N LEU A 97 -5.64 10.03 0.02
CA LEU A 97 -6.07 9.04 0.99
C LEU A 97 -7.42 9.46 1.54
N SER A 98 -8.43 8.61 1.33
CA SER A 98 -9.75 8.76 1.92
C SER A 98 -9.88 7.80 3.09
N CYS A 99 -10.36 8.30 4.24
CA CYS A 99 -10.52 7.53 5.46
C CYS A 99 -12.00 7.47 5.85
N LYS A 100 -12.52 6.24 6.02
CA LYS A 100 -13.95 6.03 6.33
C LYS A 100 -14.33 6.64 7.68
N ASN A 101 -13.43 6.53 8.64
CA ASN A 101 -13.56 7.13 9.96
C ASN A 101 -12.73 8.40 10.07
N LYS A 102 -13.26 9.38 10.80
CA LYS A 102 -12.52 10.59 11.15
C LYS A 102 -11.28 10.22 11.95
N ILE A 103 -10.14 10.77 11.56
CA ILE A 103 -8.88 10.65 12.28
C ILE A 103 -8.69 11.92 13.09
N ASP A 104 -8.49 11.78 14.39
CA ASP A 104 -8.17 12.93 15.24
C ASP A 104 -6.81 13.52 14.84
N SER A 105 -6.71 14.84 14.81
CA SER A 105 -5.53 15.54 14.32
C SER A 105 -4.26 15.22 15.11
N SER A 106 -4.39 14.87 16.40
CA SER A 106 -3.27 14.42 17.24
C SER A 106 -2.66 13.09 16.78
N ASP A 107 -3.48 12.25 16.13
CA ASP A 107 -3.14 10.86 15.82
C ASP A 107 -2.90 10.66 14.31
N ALA A 108 -3.22 11.68 13.50
CA ALA A 108 -3.08 11.64 12.05
C ALA A 108 -1.66 11.27 11.59
N GLN A 109 -0.64 11.83 12.25
CA GLN A 109 0.76 11.53 11.94
C GLN A 109 1.08 10.04 12.12
N GLU A 110 0.72 9.46 13.26
CA GLU A 110 1.01 8.06 13.57
C GLU A 110 0.21 7.12 12.67
N ARG A 111 -1.07 7.43 12.45
CA ARG A 111 -1.94 6.59 11.63
C ARG A 111 -1.56 6.60 10.15
N ILE A 112 -1.22 7.77 9.60
CA ILE A 112 -0.75 7.87 8.22
C ILE A 112 0.62 7.21 8.09
N ALA A 113 1.53 7.39 9.05
CA ALA A 113 2.81 6.69 9.07
C ALA A 113 2.62 5.17 9.02
N TYR A 114 1.70 4.63 9.82
CA TYR A 114 1.38 3.21 9.82
C TYR A 114 0.88 2.74 8.45
N ILE A 115 -0.03 3.47 7.81
CA ILE A 115 -0.54 3.15 6.46
C ILE A 115 0.62 3.10 5.45
N ILE A 116 1.46 4.14 5.42
CA ILE A 116 2.59 4.21 4.47
C ILE A 116 3.62 3.12 4.74
N GLU A 117 4.08 2.98 5.99
CA GLU A 117 5.23 2.14 6.33
C GLU A 117 4.87 0.67 6.45
N LYS A 118 3.65 0.32 6.89
CA LYS A 118 3.25 -1.08 7.09
C LYS A 118 2.38 -1.63 5.98
N MET A 119 1.47 -0.81 5.45
CA MET A 119 0.45 -1.28 4.51
C MET A 119 0.87 -1.06 3.05
N LEU A 120 1.56 0.05 2.75
CA LEU A 120 2.02 0.35 1.39
C LEU A 120 3.45 -0.14 1.11
N THR A 121 4.39 0.10 2.01
CA THR A 121 5.82 -0.17 1.76
C THR A 121 6.12 -1.65 1.50
N ASN A 122 5.40 -2.57 2.16
CA ASN A 122 5.61 -4.01 1.99
C ASN A 122 5.24 -4.51 0.58
N PRO A 123 4.04 -4.20 0.04
CA PRO A 123 3.70 -4.49 -1.36
C PRO A 123 4.71 -3.94 -2.37
N PHE A 124 5.22 -2.71 -2.19
CA PHE A 124 6.25 -2.17 -3.06
C PHE A 124 7.57 -2.97 -2.95
N TYR A 125 8.03 -3.25 -1.73
CA TYR A 125 9.30 -3.96 -1.52
C TYR A 125 9.30 -5.37 -2.09
N ILE A 126 8.27 -6.16 -1.78
CA ILE A 126 8.23 -7.60 -2.08
C ILE A 126 7.54 -7.86 -3.41
N GLY A 127 6.38 -7.23 -3.65
CA GLY A 127 5.55 -7.48 -4.83
C GLY A 127 6.09 -6.83 -6.10
N GLN A 128 6.84 -5.73 -5.98
CA GLN A 128 7.30 -4.94 -7.14
C GLN A 128 8.83 -4.89 -7.27
N SER A 129 9.56 -5.80 -6.61
CA SER A 129 11.02 -5.95 -6.69
C SER A 129 11.87 -4.74 -6.31
N TRP A 130 11.31 -3.77 -5.57
CA TRP A 130 12.04 -2.58 -5.11
C TRP A 130 13.18 -2.93 -4.13
N TYR A 131 13.22 -4.15 -3.60
CA TYR A 131 14.37 -4.65 -2.84
C TYR A 131 15.68 -4.60 -3.63
N LYS A 132 15.66 -4.76 -4.97
CA LYS A 132 16.84 -4.68 -5.84
C LYS A 132 17.53 -3.31 -5.71
N PHE A 133 16.75 -2.25 -5.49
CA PHE A 133 17.26 -0.89 -5.31
C PHE A 133 17.94 -0.69 -3.95
N THR A 134 17.42 -1.34 -2.90
CA THR A 134 17.96 -1.20 -1.54
C THR A 134 19.11 -2.17 -1.23
N GLY A 135 19.24 -3.25 -2.01
CA GLY A 135 20.23 -4.31 -1.80
C GLY A 135 21.68 -3.87 -2.02
N ASP A 136 21.91 -2.90 -2.90
CA ASP A 136 23.26 -2.41 -3.24
C ASP A 136 23.96 -1.63 -2.10
N ARG A 137 23.25 -1.27 -1.02
CA ARG A 137 23.79 -0.40 0.06
C ARG A 137 23.94 -1.03 1.45
N GLY A 138 23.86 -2.36 1.60
CA GLY A 138 24.04 -3.00 2.91
C GLY A 138 22.94 -2.67 3.92
N ARG A 139 23.04 -3.15 5.17
CA ARG A 139 22.00 -3.03 6.23
C ARG A 139 21.63 -1.57 6.52
N ILE A 140 20.69 -1.01 5.77
CA ILE A 140 20.04 0.27 6.05
C ILE A 140 18.55 -0.01 6.32
N GLU A 141 17.92 0.87 7.10
CA GLU A 141 16.50 0.83 7.45
C GLU A 141 15.62 0.36 6.27
N ARG A 142 14.64 -0.51 6.55
CA ARG A 142 13.63 -0.96 5.58
C ARG A 142 12.61 0.14 5.27
N LYS A 143 13.09 1.32 4.89
CA LYS A 143 12.28 2.49 4.57
C LYS A 143 12.42 2.78 3.09
N LEU A 144 11.30 2.65 2.35
CA LEU A 144 11.28 2.92 0.91
C LEU A 144 10.96 4.38 0.60
N PHE A 145 10.03 4.96 1.36
CA PHE A 145 9.51 6.29 1.11
C PHE A 145 9.76 7.24 2.28
N CYS A 146 10.13 8.47 1.95
CA CYS A 146 9.77 9.64 2.73
C CYS A 146 8.34 10.04 2.36
N PHE A 147 7.59 10.58 3.32
CA PHE A 147 6.28 11.13 3.02
C PHE A 147 6.02 12.42 3.80
N SER A 148 5.15 13.24 3.23
CA SER A 148 4.47 14.32 3.92
C SER A 148 2.98 14.23 3.60
N PHE A 149 2.15 14.84 4.44
CA PHE A 149 0.72 14.87 4.19
C PHE A 149 0.09 16.19 4.64
N LYS A 150 -1.07 16.48 4.07
CA LYS A 150 -1.94 17.57 4.49
C LYS A 150 -3.38 17.12 4.43
N GLU A 151 -4.16 17.45 5.46
CA GLU A 151 -5.60 17.24 5.44
C GLU A 151 -6.23 18.09 4.33
N TYR A 152 -7.05 17.45 3.51
CA TYR A 152 -7.80 18.10 2.45
C TYR A 152 -9.14 18.54 3.01
N THR A 153 -9.30 19.86 3.13
CA THR A 153 -10.54 20.51 3.54
C THR A 153 -11.12 21.19 2.30
N SER A 154 -12.25 20.68 1.84
CA SER A 154 -13.07 21.23 0.76
C SER A 154 -14.03 22.28 1.28
#